data_AF-A0A2N2G047-F1
#
_entry.id   AF-A0A2N2G047-F1
#
_cell.length_a   1.000
_cell.length_b   1.000
_cell.length_c   1.000
_cell.angle_alpha   90.00
_cell.angle_beta   90.00
_cell.angle_gamma   90.00
#
_symmetry.space_group_name_H-M   'P 1'
#
loop_
_entity.id
_entity.type
_entity.pdbx_description
1 polymer ?
#
loop_
_entity_poly.entity_id
_entity_poly.type
_entity_poly.pdbx_seq_one_letter_code
_entity_poly.pdbx_strand_id
1 'polypeptide(L)'
;MSKDVPGYDPRESLRKGVYILPNLFTTGCLFAGFYGIVSTMGGEYLAAAWFILVAAIFDGLDGKVARLTGTTSKFGVEYDSLADLVAFGVSPGLLMFAWALKPFGKLGWLAAFLYVVCCALRLARFNVQVATVESKRFVGLPTPAAAGMVASCVLIFYELGGSGEIKKISVLVLIYVLAMLMVSNFRYYSFKDPELFKRQPFWVLVILIFLIIVIVAKPQISLFTLAFAYMLSGPISYLYSFSRRPRRSS
;
A
#
# COMPACT_ATOMS: atom_id res chain seq x y z
N MET A 1 -0.45 26.56 -52.55
CA MET A 1 -0.64 25.38 -51.66
C MET A 1 0.49 25.36 -50.64
N SER A 2 0.48 26.32 -49.70
CA SER A 2 1.44 26.34 -48.58
C SER A 2 0.92 25.38 -47.51
N LYS A 3 1.66 24.30 -47.24
CA LYS A 3 1.36 23.44 -46.10
C LYS A 3 1.93 24.11 -44.86
N ASP A 4 1.05 24.61 -44.00
CA ASP A 4 1.41 25.08 -42.67
C ASP A 4 2.02 23.90 -41.89
N VAL A 5 3.34 23.96 -41.68
CA VAL A 5 4.05 23.05 -40.77
C VAL A 5 3.71 23.52 -39.36
N PRO A 6 3.09 22.69 -38.50
CA PRO A 6 2.77 23.11 -37.14
C PRO A 6 4.08 23.43 -36.40
N GLY A 7 4.21 24.69 -35.99
CA GLY A 7 5.35 25.18 -35.24
C GLY A 7 5.54 24.38 -33.96
N TYR A 8 6.76 23.92 -33.71
CA TYR A 8 7.16 23.29 -32.46
C TYR A 8 6.95 24.28 -31.31
N ASP A 9 5.88 24.09 -30.53
CA ASP A 9 5.60 24.86 -29.31
C ASP A 9 6.24 24.14 -28.09
N PRO A 10 7.32 24.69 -27.50
CA PRO A 10 7.98 24.09 -26.35
C PRO A 10 7.05 23.94 -25.13
N ARG A 11 5.96 24.73 -25.06
CA ARG A 11 5.00 24.68 -23.94
C ARG A 11 4.11 23.45 -24.01
N GLU A 12 3.87 22.90 -25.20
CA GLU A 12 3.06 21.70 -25.38
C GLU A 12 3.85 20.41 -25.07
N SER A 13 5.15 20.38 -25.40
CA SER A 13 6.05 19.27 -25.03
C SER A 13 6.32 19.21 -23.52
N LEU A 14 6.45 20.37 -22.87
CA LEU A 14 6.53 20.46 -21.41
C LEU A 14 5.25 19.94 -20.72
N ARG A 15 4.05 20.28 -21.24
CA ARG A 15 2.79 19.73 -20.71
C ARG A 15 2.66 18.22 -20.91
N LYS A 16 3.14 17.69 -22.04
CA LYS A 16 3.18 16.23 -22.31
C LYS A 16 4.18 15.51 -21.38
N GLY A 17 5.37 16.06 -21.17
CA GLY A 17 6.38 15.49 -20.25
C GLY A 17 5.92 15.43 -18.79
N VAL A 18 5.20 16.46 -18.32
CA VAL A 18 4.64 16.53 -16.96
C VAL A 18 3.49 15.51 -16.76
N TYR A 19 2.90 14.99 -17.84
CA TYR A 19 1.87 13.94 -17.82
C TYR A 19 2.43 12.52 -17.95
N ILE A 20 3.58 12.36 -18.62
CA ILE A 20 4.26 11.06 -18.76
C ILE A 20 4.91 10.64 -17.44
N LEU A 21 5.36 11.60 -16.64
CA LEU A 21 6.13 11.33 -15.42
C LEU A 21 5.33 10.56 -14.35
N PRO A 22 4.09 10.93 -13.98
CA PRO A 22 3.23 10.13 -13.10
C PRO A 22 3.03 8.70 -13.62
N ASN A 23 2.60 8.57 -14.88
CA ASN A 23 2.32 7.27 -15.50
C ASN A 23 3.55 6.34 -15.55
N LEU A 24 4.76 6.90 -15.65
CA LEU A 24 6.00 6.12 -15.60
C LEU A 24 6.24 5.54 -14.20
N PHE A 25 5.96 6.31 -13.14
CA PHE A 25 6.01 5.80 -11.77
C PHE A 25 4.94 4.75 -11.53
N THR A 26 3.71 4.95 -12.03
CA THR A 26 2.66 3.92 -12.01
C THR A 26 3.12 2.64 -12.69
N THR A 27 3.75 2.76 -13.85
CA THR A 27 4.30 1.63 -14.60
C THR A 27 5.41 0.93 -13.79
N GLY A 28 6.24 1.69 -13.08
CA GLY A 28 7.24 1.17 -12.15
C GLY A 28 6.63 0.39 -10.98
N CYS A 29 5.52 0.88 -10.41
CA CYS A 29 4.74 0.17 -9.39
C CYS A 29 4.23 -1.17 -9.94
N LEU A 30 3.60 -1.15 -11.11
CA LEU A 30 3.11 -2.35 -11.79
C LEU A 30 4.23 -3.35 -12.08
N PHE A 31 5.37 -2.87 -12.58
CA PHE A 31 6.54 -3.70 -12.86
C PHE A 31 7.07 -4.39 -11.58
N ALA A 32 7.19 -3.64 -10.48
CA ALA A 32 7.64 -4.20 -9.21
C ALA A 32 6.65 -5.25 -8.67
N GLY A 33 5.36 -4.97 -8.75
CA GLY A 33 4.30 -5.93 -8.41
C GLY A 33 4.37 -7.21 -9.23
N PHE A 34 4.50 -7.07 -10.56
CA PHE A 34 4.62 -8.18 -11.50
C PHE A 34 5.89 -9.01 -11.26
N TYR A 35 7.04 -8.36 -11.06
CA TYR A 35 8.28 -9.05 -10.73
C TYR A 35 8.15 -9.82 -9.42
N GLY A 36 7.47 -9.27 -8.41
CA GLY A 36 7.16 -10.00 -7.17
C GLY A 36 6.34 -11.27 -7.39
N ILE A 37 5.40 -11.27 -8.34
CA ILE A 37 4.66 -12.48 -8.76
C ILE A 37 5.62 -13.49 -9.39
N VAL A 38 6.48 -13.05 -10.31
CA VAL A 38 7.47 -13.92 -10.98
C VAL A 38 8.43 -14.53 -9.97
N SER A 39 8.99 -13.73 -9.05
CA SER A 39 9.86 -14.22 -7.97
C SER A 39 9.13 -15.23 -7.07
N THR A 40 7.87 -14.97 -6.72
CA THR A 40 7.04 -15.92 -5.95
C THR A 40 6.90 -17.25 -6.67
N MET A 41 6.62 -17.24 -7.98
CA MET A 41 6.49 -18.46 -8.78
C MET A 41 7.81 -19.22 -8.89
N GLY A 42 8.95 -18.51 -8.85
CA GLY A 42 10.29 -19.10 -8.79
C GLY A 42 10.68 -19.62 -7.40
N GLY A 43 9.87 -19.43 -6.35
CA GLY A 43 10.19 -19.80 -4.96
C GLY A 43 11.06 -18.77 -4.23
N GLU A 44 11.38 -17.65 -4.87
CA GLU A 44 12.20 -16.56 -4.32
C GLU A 44 11.33 -15.58 -3.50
N TYR A 45 10.78 -16.08 -2.39
CA TYR A 45 9.82 -15.35 -1.55
C TYR A 45 10.41 -14.09 -0.90
N LEU A 46 11.71 -14.12 -0.57
CA LEU A 46 12.42 -12.96 -0.01
C LEU A 46 12.49 -11.82 -1.02
N ALA A 47 12.86 -12.11 -2.27
CA ALA A 47 12.89 -11.13 -3.34
C ALA A 47 11.49 -10.58 -3.61
N ALA A 48 10.47 -11.46 -3.68
CA ALA A 48 9.09 -11.05 -3.86
C ALA A 48 8.62 -10.03 -2.81
N ALA A 49 8.93 -10.28 -1.53
CA ALA A 49 8.59 -9.38 -0.43
C ALA A 49 9.25 -7.99 -0.60
N TRP A 50 10.53 -7.93 -0.98
CA TRP A 50 11.22 -6.68 -1.25
C TRP A 50 10.60 -5.91 -2.42
N PHE A 51 10.25 -6.59 -3.51
CA PHE A 51 9.64 -5.96 -4.67
C PHE A 51 8.24 -5.38 -4.39
N ILE A 52 7.46 -6.00 -3.51
CA ILE A 52 6.18 -5.42 -3.02
C ILE A 52 6.43 -4.11 -2.27
N LEU A 53 7.49 -4.02 -1.45
CA LEU A 53 7.85 -2.77 -0.77
C LEU A 53 8.36 -1.70 -1.74
N VAL A 54 9.11 -2.11 -2.76
CA VAL A 54 9.54 -1.20 -3.85
C VAL A 54 8.33 -0.66 -4.60
N ALA A 55 7.32 -1.48 -4.87
CA ALA A 55 6.06 -1.01 -5.47
C ALA A 55 5.37 0.05 -4.61
N ALA A 56 5.35 -0.12 -3.28
CA ALA A 56 4.80 0.89 -2.35
C ALA A 56 5.57 2.22 -2.37
N ILE A 57 6.88 2.18 -2.64
CA ILE A 57 7.68 3.39 -2.82
C ILE A 57 7.28 4.09 -4.13
N PHE A 58 7.11 3.35 -5.23
CA PHE A 58 6.71 3.93 -6.52
C PHE A 58 5.29 4.52 -6.50
N ASP A 59 4.31 3.82 -5.92
CA ASP A 59 2.95 4.33 -5.68
C ASP A 59 2.98 5.66 -4.89
N GLY A 60 3.72 5.66 -3.76
CA GLY A 60 3.86 6.85 -2.93
C GLY A 60 4.53 8.04 -3.63
N LEU A 61 5.40 7.78 -4.61
CA LEU A 61 6.07 8.81 -5.41
C LEU A 61 5.15 9.33 -6.52
N ASP A 62 4.49 8.45 -7.27
CA ASP A 62 3.52 8.83 -8.31
C ASP A 62 2.43 9.74 -7.73
N GLY A 63 1.75 9.28 -6.67
CA GLY A 63 0.66 10.03 -6.06
C GLY A 63 1.07 11.40 -5.50
N LYS A 64 2.36 11.59 -5.18
CA LYS A 64 2.92 12.91 -4.80
C LYS A 64 3.27 13.75 -6.02
N VAL A 65 3.94 13.16 -7.00
CA VAL A 65 4.35 13.84 -8.24
C VAL A 65 3.10 14.36 -8.96
N ALA A 66 2.09 13.52 -9.19
CA ALA A 66 0.84 13.91 -9.86
C ALA A 66 0.12 15.10 -9.19
N ARG A 67 0.17 15.19 -7.85
CA ARG A 67 -0.42 16.30 -7.09
C ARG A 67 0.40 17.58 -7.21
N LEU A 68 1.73 17.46 -7.14
CA LEU A 68 2.64 18.62 -7.24
C LEU A 68 2.67 19.21 -8.65
N THR A 69 2.52 18.36 -9.67
CA THR A 69 2.52 18.78 -11.07
C THR A 69 1.15 19.22 -11.59
N GLY A 70 0.09 18.99 -10.82
CA GLY A 70 -1.29 19.27 -11.24
C GLY A 70 -1.75 18.40 -12.42
N THR A 71 -1.07 17.29 -12.71
CA THR A 71 -1.37 16.39 -13.84
C THR A 71 -2.21 15.18 -13.44
N THR A 72 -3.20 15.38 -12.57
CA THR A 72 -4.19 14.36 -12.26
C THR A 72 -5.17 14.20 -13.42
N SER A 73 -5.21 13.02 -14.02
CA SER A 73 -6.12 12.72 -15.13
C SER A 73 -6.99 11.52 -14.80
N LYS A 74 -8.18 11.45 -15.42
CA LYS A 74 -9.07 10.29 -15.25
C LYS A 74 -8.39 8.99 -15.66
N PHE A 75 -7.63 9.01 -16.75
CA PHE A 75 -6.86 7.85 -17.20
C PHE A 75 -5.80 7.42 -16.18
N GLY A 76 -5.00 8.37 -15.67
CA GLY A 76 -3.96 8.09 -14.69
C GLY A 76 -4.51 7.52 -13.39
N VAL A 77 -5.64 8.04 -12.91
CA VAL A 77 -6.32 7.52 -11.69
C VAL A 77 -6.78 6.07 -11.88
N GLU A 78 -7.38 5.74 -13.02
CA GLU A 78 -7.79 4.36 -13.30
C GLU A 78 -6.58 3.44 -13.52
N TYR A 79 -5.53 3.93 -14.20
CA TYR A 79 -4.29 3.19 -14.43
C TYR A 79 -3.56 2.86 -13.11
N ASP A 80 -3.48 3.84 -12.21
CA ASP A 80 -2.93 3.72 -10.85
C ASP A 80 -3.68 2.65 -10.05
N SER A 81 -5.01 2.67 -10.09
CA SER A 81 -5.84 1.69 -9.39
C SER A 81 -5.67 0.26 -9.91
N LEU A 82 -5.46 0.09 -11.23
CA LEU A 82 -5.17 -1.21 -11.82
C LEU A 82 -3.76 -1.70 -11.44
N ALA A 83 -2.77 -0.80 -11.46
CA ALA A 83 -1.41 -1.10 -11.04
C ALA A 83 -1.35 -1.49 -9.56
N ASP A 84 -2.04 -0.73 -8.70
CA ASP A 84 -2.19 -0.99 -7.26
C ASP A 84 -2.84 -2.34 -6.98
N LEU A 85 -3.86 -2.73 -7.74
CA LEU A 85 -4.49 -4.03 -7.57
C LEU A 85 -3.50 -5.16 -7.84
N VAL A 86 -2.65 -5.03 -8.86
CA VAL A 86 -1.63 -6.02 -9.18
C VAL A 86 -0.53 -6.03 -8.12
N ALA A 87 -0.02 -4.86 -7.74
CA ALA A 87 1.10 -4.72 -6.82
C ALA A 87 0.74 -5.01 -5.35
N PHE A 88 -0.42 -4.59 -4.88
CA PHE A 88 -0.82 -4.67 -3.47
C PHE A 88 -1.94 -5.67 -3.19
N GLY A 89 -2.66 -6.11 -4.22
CA GLY A 89 -3.65 -7.18 -4.14
C GLY A 89 -3.07 -8.52 -4.58
N VAL A 90 -2.83 -8.66 -5.88
CA VAL A 90 -2.49 -9.94 -6.52
C VAL A 90 -1.12 -10.44 -6.08
N SER A 91 -0.07 -9.61 -6.16
CA SER A 91 1.30 -9.99 -5.83
C SER A 91 1.45 -10.51 -4.38
N PRO A 92 1.06 -9.76 -3.34
CA PRO A 92 1.07 -10.26 -1.96
C PRO A 92 0.11 -11.44 -1.72
N GLY A 93 -1.06 -11.47 -2.36
CA GLY A 93 -1.99 -12.60 -2.25
C GLY A 93 -1.38 -13.91 -2.75
N LEU A 94 -0.70 -13.86 -3.90
CA LEU A 94 -0.01 -15.01 -4.48
C LEU A 94 1.24 -15.39 -3.69
N LEU A 95 2.01 -14.40 -3.23
CA LEU A 95 3.16 -14.60 -2.34
C LEU A 95 2.76 -15.42 -1.12
N MET A 96 1.70 -15.01 -0.44
CA MET A 96 1.23 -15.69 0.77
C MET A 96 0.67 -17.07 0.44
N PHE A 97 -0.05 -17.20 -0.68
CA PHE A 97 -0.52 -18.50 -1.15
C PHE A 97 0.61 -19.50 -1.31
N ALA A 98 1.63 -19.16 -2.10
CA ALA A 98 2.76 -20.02 -2.39
C ALA A 98 3.64 -20.27 -1.15
N TRP A 99 3.93 -19.23 -0.37
CA TRP A 99 4.85 -19.29 0.75
C TRP A 99 4.30 -20.03 1.98
N ALA A 100 3.01 -19.87 2.28
CA ALA A 100 2.46 -20.32 3.57
C ALA A 100 1.08 -20.99 3.51
N LEU A 101 0.24 -20.64 2.54
CA LEU A 101 -1.17 -21.07 2.57
C LEU A 101 -1.46 -22.33 1.73
N LYS A 102 -0.58 -22.70 0.78
CA LYS A 102 -0.71 -23.91 -0.06
C LYS A 102 -1.05 -25.20 0.71
N PRO A 103 -0.44 -25.47 1.89
CA PRO A 103 -0.75 -26.68 2.66
C PRO A 103 -2.16 -26.73 3.27
N PHE A 104 -2.85 -25.60 3.39
CA PHE A 104 -4.21 -25.51 3.95
C PHE A 104 -5.31 -25.80 2.92
N GLY A 105 -4.94 -26.18 1.69
CA GLY A 105 -5.87 -26.57 0.64
C GLY A 105 -6.93 -25.51 0.35
N LYS A 106 -8.21 -25.86 0.51
CA LYS A 106 -9.34 -24.97 0.22
C LYS A 106 -9.31 -23.68 1.04
N LEU A 107 -8.96 -23.75 2.33
CA LEU A 107 -8.91 -22.56 3.19
C LEU A 107 -7.78 -21.63 2.77
N GLY A 108 -6.65 -22.20 2.34
CA GLY A 108 -5.49 -21.43 1.90
C GLY A 108 -5.76 -20.60 0.65
N TRP A 109 -6.34 -21.22 -0.38
CA TRP A 109 -6.67 -20.50 -1.62
C TRP A 109 -7.79 -19.47 -1.39
N LEU A 110 -8.80 -19.80 -0.57
CA LEU A 110 -9.89 -18.87 -0.26
C LEU A 110 -9.39 -17.64 0.49
N ALA A 111 -8.43 -17.78 1.41
CA ALA A 111 -7.85 -16.64 2.12
C ALA A 111 -7.09 -15.71 1.17
N ALA A 112 -6.27 -16.27 0.27
CA ALA A 112 -5.55 -15.49 -0.74
C ALA A 112 -6.51 -14.78 -1.70
N PHE A 113 -7.54 -15.48 -2.17
CA PHE A 113 -8.57 -14.90 -3.03
C PHE A 113 -9.36 -13.79 -2.31
N LEU A 114 -9.76 -14.02 -1.06
CA LEU A 114 -10.46 -13.02 -0.27
C LEU A 114 -9.63 -11.77 -0.06
N TYR A 115 -8.32 -11.90 0.20
CA TYR A 115 -7.40 -10.77 0.29
C TYR A 115 -7.42 -9.92 -1.01
N VAL A 116 -7.33 -10.56 -2.18
CA VAL A 116 -7.38 -9.88 -3.49
C VAL A 116 -8.73 -9.17 -3.70
N VAL A 117 -9.84 -9.85 -3.41
CA VAL A 117 -11.20 -9.28 -3.55
C VAL A 117 -11.39 -8.08 -2.62
N CYS A 118 -10.98 -8.19 -1.36
CA CYS A 118 -11.05 -7.10 -0.39
C CYS A 118 -10.18 -5.90 -0.81
N CYS A 119 -9.01 -6.15 -1.40
CA CYS A 119 -8.16 -5.12 -1.99
C CYS A 119 -8.88 -4.41 -3.15
N ALA A 120 -9.44 -5.16 -4.11
CA ALA A 120 -10.16 -4.60 -5.25
C ALA A 120 -11.38 -3.77 -4.83
N LEU A 121 -12.22 -4.28 -3.92
CA LEU A 121 -13.39 -3.57 -3.40
C LEU A 121 -13.01 -2.27 -2.70
N ARG A 122 -11.88 -2.29 -1.98
CA ARG A 122 -11.35 -1.12 -1.30
C ARG A 122 -10.89 -0.05 -2.30
N LEU A 123 -10.14 -0.43 -3.33
CA LEU A 123 -9.68 0.49 -4.38
C LEU A 123 -10.87 1.09 -5.14
N ALA A 124 -11.84 0.25 -5.52
CA ALA A 124 -13.07 0.72 -6.18
C ALA A 124 -13.85 1.72 -5.33
N ARG A 125 -14.02 1.44 -4.03
CA ARG A 125 -14.66 2.36 -3.09
C ARG A 125 -13.88 3.67 -2.96
N PHE A 126 -12.56 3.62 -2.93
CA PHE A 126 -11.71 4.82 -2.85
C PHE A 126 -11.91 5.70 -4.10
N ASN A 127 -11.89 5.11 -5.31
CA ASN A 127 -12.09 5.86 -6.55
C ASN A 127 -13.45 6.55 -6.62
N VAL A 128 -14.52 5.90 -6.16
CA VAL A 128 -15.87 6.48 -6.11
C VAL A 128 -15.98 7.58 -5.05
N GLN A 129 -15.33 7.43 -3.89
CA GLN A 129 -15.37 8.40 -2.80
C GLN A 129 -14.56 9.67 -3.09
N VAL A 130 -13.43 9.55 -3.79
CA VAL A 130 -12.63 10.70 -4.23
C VAL A 130 -13.42 11.63 -5.16
N ALA A 131 -14.38 11.10 -5.93
CA ALA A 131 -15.24 11.90 -6.81
C ALA A 131 -16.36 12.66 -6.07
N THR A 132 -16.64 12.35 -4.80
CA THR A 132 -17.88 12.79 -4.12
C THR A 132 -17.69 13.44 -2.75
N VAL A 133 -16.54 13.29 -2.06
CA VAL A 133 -16.38 13.77 -0.68
C VAL A 133 -15.06 14.51 -0.45
N GLU A 134 -15.11 15.76 0.06
CA GLU A 134 -13.97 16.54 0.59
C GLU A 134 -13.38 16.00 1.91
N SER A 135 -13.50 14.70 2.20
CA SER A 135 -13.16 14.16 3.53
C SER A 135 -11.69 13.73 3.62
N LYS A 136 -10.92 14.50 4.40
CA LYS A 136 -9.52 14.25 4.86
C LYS A 136 -9.25 12.89 5.55
N ARG A 137 -10.18 11.92 5.57
CA ARG A 137 -10.10 10.70 6.41
C ARG A 137 -10.33 9.43 5.60
N PHE A 138 -9.35 8.52 5.64
CA PHE A 138 -9.45 7.17 5.07
C PHE A 138 -10.32 6.27 5.94
N VAL A 139 -11.16 5.45 5.30
CA VAL A 139 -11.97 4.43 5.97
C VAL A 139 -11.44 3.03 5.56
N GLY A 140 -11.12 2.20 6.55
CA GLY A 140 -10.45 0.91 6.45
C GLY A 140 -8.92 1.01 6.29
N LEU A 141 -8.23 -0.15 6.36
CA LEU A 141 -6.76 -0.26 6.26
C LEU A 141 -6.22 -0.03 4.83
N PRO A 142 -5.37 0.98 4.56
CA PRO A 142 -4.77 1.22 3.24
C PRO A 142 -4.16 -0.02 2.56
N THR A 143 -4.36 -0.16 1.24
CA THR A 143 -3.86 -1.29 0.46
C THR A 143 -2.33 -1.40 0.50
N PRO A 144 -1.52 -0.31 0.41
CA PRO A 144 -0.06 -0.44 0.53
C PRO A 144 0.35 -0.85 1.95
N ALA A 145 -0.42 -0.47 2.98
CA ALA A 145 -0.14 -0.87 4.36
C ALA A 145 -0.44 -2.36 4.60
N ALA A 146 -1.52 -2.89 4.01
CA ALA A 146 -1.82 -4.32 4.06
C ALA A 146 -0.75 -5.14 3.33
N ALA A 147 -0.33 -4.70 2.14
CA ALA A 147 0.75 -5.32 1.38
C ALA A 147 2.10 -5.22 2.12
N GLY A 148 2.38 -4.09 2.76
CA GLY A 148 3.56 -3.90 3.60
C GLY A 148 3.59 -4.85 4.80
N MET A 149 2.45 -5.11 5.45
CA MET A 149 2.35 -6.11 6.53
C MET A 149 2.65 -7.53 6.01
N VAL A 150 2.11 -7.89 4.84
CA VAL A 150 2.39 -9.16 4.18
C VAL A 150 3.88 -9.31 3.87
N ALA A 151 4.48 -8.33 3.19
CA ALA A 151 5.89 -8.35 2.84
C ALA A 151 6.78 -8.43 4.09
N SER A 152 6.49 -7.60 5.10
CA SER A 152 7.26 -7.59 6.35
C SER A 152 7.16 -8.90 7.13
N CYS A 153 6.02 -9.61 7.05
CA CYS A 153 5.84 -10.92 7.66
C CYS A 153 6.77 -11.97 7.04
N VAL A 154 7.00 -11.91 5.72
CA VAL A 154 7.96 -12.78 5.03
C VAL A 154 9.38 -12.39 5.42
N LEU A 155 9.72 -11.10 5.38
CA LEU A 155 11.06 -10.60 5.70
C LEU A 155 11.51 -10.99 7.12
N ILE A 156 10.65 -10.80 8.13
CA ILE A 156 11.00 -11.14 9.52
C ILE A 156 11.15 -12.66 9.72
N PHE A 157 10.41 -13.49 8.98
CA PHE A 157 10.56 -14.95 9.06
C PHE A 157 11.95 -15.39 8.59
N TYR A 158 12.42 -14.86 7.47
CA TYR A 158 13.75 -15.16 6.96
C TYR A 158 14.86 -14.61 7.88
N GLU A 159 14.66 -13.43 8.47
CA GLU A 159 15.61 -12.85 9.43
C GLU A 159 15.73 -13.68 10.72
N LEU A 160 14.65 -14.30 11.18
CA LEU A 160 14.65 -15.19 12.35
C LEU A 160 15.23 -16.58 12.07
N GLY A 161 15.87 -16.78 10.91
CA GLY A 161 16.48 -18.04 10.50
C GLY A 161 15.51 -19.04 9.88
N GLY A 162 14.30 -18.62 9.51
CA GLY A 162 13.36 -19.43 8.75
C GLY A 162 13.85 -19.65 7.31
N SER A 163 13.69 -20.87 6.79
CA SER A 163 13.97 -21.20 5.40
C SER A 163 12.77 -21.89 4.74
N GLY A 164 12.51 -21.55 3.48
CA GLY A 164 11.44 -22.14 2.68
C GLY A 164 10.03 -21.77 3.11
N GLU A 165 9.10 -22.72 2.97
CA GLU A 165 7.68 -22.55 3.24
C GLU A 165 7.36 -22.72 4.73
N ILE A 166 6.39 -21.94 5.23
CA ILE A 166 5.94 -21.99 6.63
C ILE A 166 4.53 -22.56 6.74
N LYS A 167 4.31 -23.49 7.68
CA LYS A 167 3.00 -24.11 7.94
C LYS A 167 2.39 -23.63 9.25
N LYS A 168 2.20 -22.32 9.40
CA LYS A 168 1.62 -21.74 10.63
C LYS A 168 0.21 -21.22 10.40
N ILE A 169 -0.73 -21.72 11.21
CA ILE A 169 -2.12 -21.23 11.25
C ILE A 169 -2.19 -19.72 11.53
N SER A 170 -1.24 -19.16 12.28
CA SER A 170 -1.17 -17.72 12.54
C SER A 170 -1.12 -16.89 11.26
N VAL A 171 -0.46 -17.39 10.21
CA VAL A 171 -0.35 -16.71 8.91
C VAL A 171 -1.68 -16.76 8.16
N LEU A 172 -2.38 -17.89 8.20
CA LEU A 172 -3.72 -18.03 7.63
C LEU A 172 -4.69 -17.03 8.28
N VAL A 173 -4.70 -16.97 9.61
CA VAL A 173 -5.55 -16.04 10.38
C VAL A 173 -5.19 -14.60 10.05
N LEU A 174 -3.90 -14.26 9.95
CA LEU A 174 -3.44 -12.92 9.60
C LEU A 174 -4.01 -12.45 8.26
N ILE A 175 -4.00 -13.30 7.22
CA ILE A 175 -4.52 -12.94 5.91
C ILE A 175 -6.03 -12.67 5.92
N TYR A 176 -6.80 -13.50 6.64
CA TYR A 176 -8.23 -13.23 6.83
C TYR A 176 -8.47 -11.91 7.57
N VAL A 177 -7.70 -11.63 8.63
CA VAL A 177 -7.80 -10.38 9.38
C VAL A 177 -7.48 -9.18 8.48
N LEU A 178 -6.39 -9.23 7.71
CA LEU A 178 -6.01 -8.16 6.79
C LEU A 178 -7.10 -7.90 5.74
N ALA A 179 -7.66 -8.96 5.15
CA ALA A 179 -8.76 -8.84 4.18
C ALA A 179 -9.97 -8.12 4.80
N MET A 180 -10.39 -8.53 6.00
CA MET A 180 -11.51 -7.90 6.70
C MET A 180 -11.21 -6.45 7.11
N LEU A 181 -9.99 -6.14 7.53
CA LEU A 181 -9.57 -4.77 7.88
C LEU A 181 -9.61 -3.82 6.68
N MET A 182 -9.30 -4.29 5.46
CA MET A 182 -9.37 -3.47 4.24
C MET A 182 -10.78 -2.98 3.91
N VAL A 183 -11.81 -3.81 4.16
CA VAL A 183 -13.22 -3.48 3.87
C VAL A 183 -13.97 -2.93 5.10
N SER A 184 -13.35 -3.03 6.29
CA SER A 184 -13.91 -2.50 7.53
C SER A 184 -14.15 -0.98 7.50
N ASN A 185 -15.08 -0.52 8.33
CA ASN A 185 -15.30 0.90 8.57
C ASN A 185 -14.39 1.49 9.66
N PHE A 186 -13.27 0.83 9.99
CA PHE A 186 -12.31 1.35 10.95
C PHE A 186 -11.64 2.62 10.41
N ARG A 187 -11.46 3.60 11.27
CA ARG A 187 -10.87 4.89 10.89
C ARG A 187 -9.37 4.79 11.11
N TYR A 188 -8.60 4.87 10.03
CA TYR A 188 -7.14 4.94 10.10
C TYR A 188 -6.70 6.38 9.91
N TYR A 189 -5.73 6.81 10.74
CA TYR A 189 -5.14 8.13 10.58
C TYR A 189 -4.38 8.19 9.26
N SER A 190 -4.75 9.18 8.45
CA SER A 190 -4.00 9.56 7.26
C SER A 190 -2.82 10.40 7.70
N PHE A 191 -1.58 9.96 7.44
CA PHE A 191 -0.39 10.82 7.58
C PHE A 191 -0.35 11.97 6.54
N LYS A 192 -1.47 12.31 5.89
CA LYS A 192 -1.59 13.33 4.84
C LYS A 192 -2.18 14.66 5.31
N ASP A 193 -2.08 15.02 6.60
CA ASP A 193 -2.33 16.40 7.03
C ASP A 193 -1.03 17.23 7.02
N PRO A 194 -0.80 18.10 6.02
CA PRO A 194 0.33 19.02 6.01
C PRO A 194 0.27 20.09 7.13
N GLU A 195 -0.83 20.17 7.89
CA GLU A 195 -0.91 20.99 9.11
C GLU A 195 -0.11 20.41 10.28
N LEU A 196 0.23 19.12 10.26
CA LEU A 196 1.17 18.51 11.22
C LEU A 196 2.63 18.92 10.98
N PHE A 197 2.96 19.61 9.89
CA PHE A 197 4.33 20.07 9.60
C PHE A 197 4.53 21.59 9.78
N LYS A 198 3.48 22.35 10.12
CA LYS A 198 3.64 23.77 10.48
C LYS A 198 4.06 23.88 11.95
N ARG A 199 5.32 24.28 12.17
CA ARG A 199 5.99 24.50 13.48
C ARG A 199 6.28 23.23 14.29
N GLN A 200 7.05 22.31 13.74
CA GLN A 200 7.60 21.21 14.53
C GLN A 200 8.95 21.62 15.16
N PRO A 201 9.15 21.46 16.48
CA PRO A 201 10.41 21.76 17.14
C PRO A 201 11.54 20.86 16.60
N PHE A 202 12.79 21.31 16.71
CA PHE A 202 13.98 20.56 16.25
C PHE A 202 14.01 19.09 16.71
N TRP A 203 13.45 18.80 17.90
CA TRP A 203 13.29 17.43 18.42
C TRP A 203 12.53 16.46 17.51
N VAL A 204 11.61 16.94 16.67
CA VAL A 204 10.86 16.09 15.73
C VAL A 204 11.74 15.63 14.57
N LEU A 205 12.67 16.48 14.12
CA LEU A 205 13.69 16.09 13.16
C LEU A 205 14.61 15.02 13.78
N VAL A 206 14.99 15.17 15.05
CA VAL A 206 15.82 14.19 15.78
C VAL A 206 15.10 12.85 15.91
N ILE A 207 13.81 12.84 16.25
CA ILE A 207 13.00 11.61 16.30
C ILE A 207 12.90 10.96 14.93
N LEU A 208 12.69 11.75 13.86
CA LEU A 208 12.62 11.24 12.50
C LEU A 208 13.96 10.59 12.08
N ILE A 209 15.08 11.27 12.33
CA ILE A 209 16.42 10.75 12.02
C ILE A 209 16.70 9.48 12.82
N PHE A 210 16.38 9.47 14.12
CA PHE A 210 16.52 8.27 14.95
C PHE A 210 15.68 7.11 14.42
N LEU A 211 14.44 7.37 14.01
CA LEU A 211 13.55 6.37 13.43
C LEU A 211 14.09 5.83 12.10
N ILE A 212 14.66 6.70 11.24
CA ILE A 212 15.36 6.29 10.02
C ILE A 212 16.57 5.42 10.35
N ILE A 213 17.39 5.79 11.35
CA ILE A 213 18.55 5.00 11.78
C ILE A 213 18.11 3.61 12.26
N VAL A 214 17.04 3.51 13.05
CA VAL A 214 16.50 2.22 13.52
C VAL A 214 15.98 1.38 12.36
N ILE A 215 15.26 1.99 11.41
CA ILE A 215 14.78 1.33 10.19
C ILE A 215 15.94 0.79 9.37
N VAL A 216 17.01 1.56 9.19
CA VAL A 216 18.18 1.15 8.41
C VAL A 216 18.98 0.07 9.15
N ALA A 217 19.07 0.15 10.49
CA ALA A 217 19.84 -0.80 11.29
C ALA A 217 19.28 -2.23 11.27
N LYS A 218 17.95 -2.38 11.33
CA LYS A 218 17.26 -3.67 11.18
C LYS A 218 15.95 -3.49 10.41
N PRO A 219 15.99 -3.47 9.07
CA PRO A 219 14.83 -3.15 8.26
C PRO A 219 13.70 -4.17 8.41
N GLN A 220 14.01 -5.45 8.52
CA GLN A 220 13.02 -6.53 8.64
C GLN A 220 12.17 -6.38 9.91
N ILE A 221 12.82 -6.15 11.06
CA ILE A 221 12.15 -5.99 12.36
C ILE A 221 11.38 -4.67 12.41
N SER A 222 11.99 -3.60 11.92
CA SER A 222 11.41 -2.26 11.95
C SER A 222 10.17 -2.18 11.07
N LEU A 223 10.23 -2.70 9.84
CA LEU A 223 9.11 -2.73 8.91
C LEU A 223 7.94 -3.55 9.45
N PHE A 224 8.22 -4.73 10.02
CA PHE A 224 7.18 -5.56 10.64
C PHE A 224 6.54 -4.87 11.84
N THR A 225 7.34 -4.31 12.74
CA THR A 225 6.83 -3.63 13.95
C THR A 225 5.97 -2.44 13.57
N LEU A 226 6.38 -1.66 12.57
CA LEU A 226 5.68 -0.45 12.13
C LEU A 226 4.39 -0.82 11.37
N ALA A 227 4.43 -1.81 10.49
CA ALA A 227 3.25 -2.32 9.79
C ALA A 227 2.23 -2.93 10.77
N PHE A 228 2.69 -3.71 11.76
CA PHE A 228 1.85 -4.32 12.76
C PHE A 228 1.22 -3.28 13.70
N ALA A 229 2.01 -2.31 14.18
CA ALA A 229 1.51 -1.20 14.98
C ALA A 229 0.46 -0.38 14.21
N TYR A 230 0.72 -0.11 12.92
CA TYR A 230 -0.23 0.59 12.07
C TYR A 230 -1.51 -0.22 11.86
N MET A 231 -1.42 -1.53 11.59
CA MET A 231 -2.56 -2.44 11.46
C MET A 231 -3.46 -2.40 12.71
N LEU A 232 -2.87 -2.45 13.91
CA LEU A 232 -3.58 -2.41 15.20
C LEU A 232 -4.15 -1.04 15.56
N SER A 233 -3.55 0.06 15.07
CA SER A 233 -3.99 1.41 15.41
C SER A 233 -5.46 1.69 15.06
N GLY A 234 -5.97 1.11 13.97
CA GLY A 234 -7.37 1.27 13.55
C GLY A 234 -8.38 0.64 14.52
N PRO A 235 -8.31 -0.67 14.78
CA PRO A 235 -9.17 -1.34 15.77
C PRO A 235 -9.09 -0.71 17.16
N ILE A 236 -7.90 -0.36 17.63
CA ILE A 236 -7.70 0.27 18.94
C ILE A 236 -8.40 1.64 19.00
N SER A 237 -8.22 2.46 17.96
CA SER A 237 -8.87 3.78 17.88
C SER A 237 -10.40 3.67 17.81
N TYR A 238 -10.92 2.65 17.12
CA TYR A 238 -12.35 2.36 17.07
C TYR A 238 -12.88 1.99 18.45
N LEU A 239 -12.23 1.04 19.15
CA LEU A 239 -12.61 0.63 20.51
C LEU A 239 -12.56 1.81 21.50
N TYR A 240 -11.53 2.65 21.42
CA TYR A 240 -11.40 3.84 22.27
C TYR A 240 -12.51 4.86 21.99
N SER A 241 -12.88 5.07 20.72
CA SER A 241 -13.98 5.96 20.34
C SER A 241 -15.36 5.42 20.75
N PHE A 242 -15.51 4.10 20.82
CA PHE A 242 -16.75 3.45 21.24
C PHE A 242 -16.96 3.57 22.76
N SER A 243 -15.89 3.38 23.55
CA SER A 243 -15.93 3.55 25.02
C SER A 243 -16.15 4.99 25.49
N ARG A 244 -15.97 5.99 24.60
CA ARG A 244 -16.17 7.42 24.89
C ARG A 244 -17.47 8.01 24.34
N ARG A 245 -18.39 7.20 23.79
CA ARG A 245 -19.74 7.71 23.45
C ARG A 245 -20.46 8.06 24.76
N PRO A 246 -20.84 9.34 24.99
CA PRO A 246 -21.72 9.66 26.11
C PRO A 246 -23.00 8.86 25.91
N ARG A 247 -23.46 8.14 26.94
CA ARG A 247 -24.84 7.64 26.99
C ARG A 247 -25.75 8.85 26.69
N ARG A 248 -26.38 8.86 25.51
CA ARG A 248 -27.51 9.76 25.27
C ARG A 248 -28.60 9.32 26.24
N SER A 249 -28.84 10.15 27.25
CA SER A 249 -29.98 10.04 28.16
C SER A 249 -31.26 10.05 27.35
N SER A 250 -32.07 9.00 27.55
CA SER A 250 -33.49 8.98 27.18
C SER A 250 -34.28 9.97 28.03
#